data_AF-A0A9W8TW49-F1
#
_entry.id   AF-A0A9W8TW49-F1
#
_cell.length_a   1.000
_cell.length_b   1.000
_cell.length_c   1.000
_cell.angle_alpha   90.00
_cell.angle_beta   90.00
_cell.angle_gamma   90.00
#
_symmetry.space_group_name_H-M   'P 1'
#
loop_
_entity.id
_entity.type
_entity.pdbx_description
1 polymer ?
#
loop_
_entity_poly.entity_id
_entity_poly.type
_entity_poly.pdbx_seq_one_letter_code
_entity_poly.pdbx_strand_id
1 'polypeptide(L)'
;MQDWLSGRSRCFAYWQEFQKCYAKADFPTECRPQGDDYLECLHHTKEAARAKAIQDEFIRQAEAKAKEGQKTADILSDGVIVGVGLIQRGQDQSK
;
A
#
# COMPACT_ATOMS: atom_id res chain seq x y z
N MET A 1 -4.67 24.77 18.74
CA MET A 1 -5.68 25.04 17.70
C MET A 1 -4.91 25.67 16.55
N GLN A 2 -4.48 24.83 15.60
CA GLN A 2 -3.39 25.13 14.66
C GLN A 2 -3.92 25.91 13.45
N ASP A 3 -3.39 27.12 13.25
CA ASP A 3 -3.13 27.80 11.97
C ASP A 3 -4.19 27.72 10.86
N TRP A 4 -5.47 27.87 11.19
CA TRP A 4 -6.44 28.26 10.17
C TRP A 4 -6.26 29.76 9.90
N LEU A 5 -5.75 30.09 8.70
CA LEU A 5 -5.71 31.43 8.06
C LEU A 5 -4.43 32.28 8.19
N SER A 6 -3.24 31.67 8.12
CA SER A 6 -2.05 32.44 7.70
C SER A 6 -1.92 32.46 6.17
N GLY A 7 -2.64 33.39 5.53
CA GLY A 7 -2.27 34.15 4.32
C GLY A 7 -1.79 33.50 3.00
N ARG A 8 -1.58 32.18 2.89
CA ARG A 8 -1.03 31.56 1.68
C ARG A 8 -1.63 30.18 1.41
N SER A 9 -1.91 29.86 0.15
CA SER A 9 -2.41 28.53 -0.24
C SER A 9 -1.40 27.43 0.14
N ARG A 10 -1.88 26.22 0.47
CA ARG A 10 -1.02 25.08 0.88
C ARG A 10 0.14 24.79 -0.08
N CYS A 11 -0.07 24.95 -1.38
CA CYS A 11 0.95 24.69 -2.41
C CYS A 11 1.69 25.94 -2.88
N PHE A 12 1.61 27.05 -2.14
CA PHE A 12 2.20 28.31 -2.56
C PHE A 12 3.72 28.23 -2.68
N ALA A 13 4.39 27.53 -1.76
CA ALA A 13 5.85 27.39 -1.80
C ALA A 13 6.32 26.74 -3.11
N TYR A 14 5.68 25.66 -3.54
CA TYR A 14 5.98 24.98 -4.80
C TYR A 14 5.71 25.87 -6.01
N TRP A 15 4.60 26.61 -6.01
CA TRP A 15 4.33 27.60 -7.05
C TRP A 15 5.42 28.67 -7.12
N GLN A 16 5.88 29.17 -5.96
CA GLN A 16 6.94 30.16 -5.92
C GLN A 16 8.25 29.65 -6.51
N GLU A 17 8.62 28.39 -6.23
CA GLU A 17 9.82 27.78 -6.83
C GLU A 17 9.67 27.58 -8.34
N PHE A 18 8.50 27.16 -8.81
CA PHE A 18 8.22 27.10 -10.24
C PHE A 18 8.34 28.49 -10.89
N GLN A 19 7.75 29.53 -10.29
CA GLN A 19 7.85 30.90 -10.81
C GLN A 19 9.29 31.42 -10.83
N LYS A 20 10.10 31.12 -9.80
CA LYS A 20 11.53 31.49 -9.76
C LYS A 20 12.33 30.86 -10.89
N CYS A 21 12.05 29.59 -11.22
CA CYS A 21 12.67 28.91 -12.33
C CYS A 21 12.19 29.51 -13.66
N TYR A 22 10.86 29.61 -13.82
CA TYR A 22 10.23 30.05 -15.06
C TYR A 22 10.63 31.47 -15.46
N ALA A 23 10.82 32.37 -14.49
CA ALA A 23 11.29 33.73 -14.73
C ALA A 23 12.72 33.83 -15.30
N LYS A 24 13.52 32.74 -15.23
CA LYS A 24 14.91 32.69 -15.69
C LYS A 24 15.13 31.75 -16.87
N ALA A 25 14.10 30.99 -17.27
CA ALA A 25 14.19 29.95 -18.29
C ALA A 25 13.84 30.51 -19.66
N ASP A 26 14.56 30.06 -20.69
CA ASP A 26 14.23 30.37 -22.09
C ASP A 26 13.08 29.48 -22.58
N PHE A 27 12.98 28.26 -22.04
CA PHE A 27 11.94 27.29 -22.40
C PHE A 27 11.20 26.76 -21.16
N PRO A 28 9.85 26.67 -21.20
CA PRO A 28 9.05 26.10 -20.11
C PRO A 28 9.46 24.69 -19.66
N THR A 29 10.05 23.92 -20.58
CA THR A 29 10.48 22.54 -20.32
C THR A 29 11.65 22.44 -19.35
N GLU A 30 12.43 23.52 -19.18
CA GLU A 30 13.58 23.58 -18.27
C GLU A 30 13.14 23.55 -16.79
N CYS A 31 11.91 23.99 -16.52
CA CYS A 31 11.32 24.04 -15.18
C CYS A 31 10.32 22.91 -14.90
N ARG A 32 10.39 21.82 -15.68
CA ARG A 32 9.53 20.65 -15.46
C ARG A 32 9.59 20.09 -14.04
N PRO A 33 10.76 19.92 -13.39
CA PRO A 33 10.81 19.38 -12.03
C PRO A 33 9.98 20.19 -11.04
N GLN A 34 10.11 21.53 -11.06
CA GLN A 34 9.36 22.43 -10.19
C GLN A 34 7.86 22.47 -10.54
N GLY A 35 7.54 22.36 -11.83
CA GLY A 35 6.15 22.25 -12.29
C GLY A 35 5.49 20.95 -11.83
N ASP A 36 6.22 19.84 -11.90
CA ASP A 36 5.77 18.53 -11.45
C ASP A 36 5.53 18.51 -9.94
N ASP A 37 6.39 19.17 -9.15
CA ASP A 37 6.22 19.28 -7.70
C ASP A 37 5.01 20.14 -7.33
N TYR A 38 4.77 21.23 -8.06
CA TYR A 38 3.57 22.05 -7.88
C TYR A 38 2.28 21.27 -8.18
N LEU A 39 2.25 20.51 -9.29
CA LEU A 39 1.12 19.67 -9.66
C LEU A 39 0.94 18.48 -8.72
N GLU A 40 2.03 17.89 -8.23
CA GLU A 40 2.00 16.85 -7.21
C GLU A 40 1.35 17.38 -5.93
N CYS A 41 1.74 18.55 -5.44
CA CYS A 41 1.12 19.13 -4.25
C CYS A 41 -0.39 19.39 -4.43
N LEU A 42 -0.83 19.79 -5.63
CA LEU A 42 -2.24 20.06 -5.89
C LEU A 42 -3.10 18.80 -5.98
N HIS A 43 -2.56 17.72 -6.54
CA HIS A 43 -3.35 16.55 -6.93
C HIS A 43 -2.98 15.27 -6.20
N HIS A 44 -1.85 15.23 -5.50
CA HIS A 44 -1.33 14.10 -4.73
C HIS A 44 -1.34 12.77 -5.50
N THR A 45 -1.14 12.81 -6.82
CA THR A 45 -1.27 11.63 -7.69
C THR A 45 -0.19 10.60 -7.40
N LYS A 46 1.05 11.05 -7.23
CA LYS A 46 2.20 10.20 -6.89
C LYS A 46 2.02 9.59 -5.50
N GLU A 47 1.57 10.38 -4.53
CA GLU A 47 1.33 9.88 -3.17
C GLU A 47 0.18 8.87 -3.11
N ALA A 48 -0.94 9.12 -3.80
CA ALA A 48 -2.04 8.18 -3.90
C ALA A 48 -1.62 6.85 -4.56
N ALA A 49 -0.83 6.92 -5.65
CA ALA A 49 -0.31 5.74 -6.32
C ALA A 49 0.64 4.94 -5.41
N ARG A 50 1.50 5.63 -4.66
CA ARG A 50 2.43 5.00 -3.71
C ARG A 50 1.70 4.34 -2.54
N ALA A 51 0.71 5.02 -1.95
CA ALA A 51 -0.11 4.47 -0.88
C ALA A 51 -0.84 3.19 -1.34
N LYS A 52 -1.39 3.20 -2.56
CA LYS A 52 -2.01 2.02 -3.16
C LYS A 52 -1.02 0.87 -3.33
N ALA A 53 0.18 1.13 -3.86
CA ALA A 53 1.20 0.09 -4.03
C ALA A 53 1.62 -0.55 -2.69
N ILE A 54 1.76 0.26 -1.62
CA ILE A 54 2.07 -0.24 -0.28
C ILE A 54 0.91 -1.09 0.27
N GLN A 55 -0.33 -0.64 0.08
CA GLN A 55 -1.52 -1.37 0.51
C GLN A 55 -1.65 -2.71 -0.21
N ASP A 56 -1.48 -2.73 -1.54
CA ASP A 56 -1.56 -3.93 -2.36
C ASP A 56 -0.49 -4.95 -1.94
N GLU A 57 0.74 -4.49 -1.65
CA GLU A 57 1.80 -5.36 -1.14
C GLU A 57 1.53 -5.88 0.27
N PHE A 58 0.97 -5.04 1.15
CA PHE A 58 0.56 -5.47 2.49
C PHE A 58 -0.50 -6.58 2.43
N ILE A 59 -1.50 -6.44 1.56
CA ILE A 59 -2.53 -7.46 1.34
C ILE A 59 -1.90 -8.74 0.81
N ARG A 60 -1.02 -8.65 -0.20
CA ARG A 60 -0.31 -9.82 -0.77
C ARG A 60 0.47 -10.59 0.31
N GLN A 61 1.19 -9.88 1.18
CA GLN A 61 1.92 -10.50 2.28
C GLN A 61 1.00 -11.10 3.35
N ALA A 62 -0.11 -10.42 3.67
CA ALA A 62 -1.10 -10.93 4.62
C ALA A 62 -1.76 -12.22 4.11
N GLU A 63 -2.12 -12.28 2.82
CA GLU A 63 -2.66 -13.48 2.18
C GLU A 63 -1.67 -14.64 2.14
N ALA A 64 -0.40 -14.36 1.83
CA ALA A 64 0.66 -15.38 1.84
C ALA A 64 0.83 -15.98 3.24
N LYS A 65 0.90 -15.12 4.27
CA LYS A 65 0.99 -15.55 5.67
C LYS A 65 -0.25 -16.30 6.14
N ALA A 66 -1.45 -15.90 5.70
CA ALA A 66 -2.68 -16.62 6.01
C ALA A 66 -2.70 -18.03 5.40
N LYS A 67 -2.24 -18.18 4.16
CA LYS A 67 -2.11 -19.49 3.50
C LYS A 67 -1.04 -20.36 4.16
N GLU A 68 0.08 -19.80 4.60
CA GLU A 68 1.10 -20.53 5.35
C GLU A 68 0.59 -20.96 6.74
N GLY A 69 -0.14 -20.09 7.44
CA GLY A 69 -0.80 -20.40 8.70
C GLY A 69 -1.85 -21.52 8.55
N GLN A 70 -2.65 -21.49 7.49
CA GLN A 70 -3.58 -22.58 7.19
C GLN A 70 -2.86 -23.89 6.88
N LYS A 71 -1.81 -23.88 6.05
CA LYS A 71 -1.03 -25.09 5.75
C LYS A 71 -0.35 -25.67 6.98
N THR A 72 0.19 -24.83 7.86
CA THR A 72 0.81 -25.29 9.10
C THR A 72 -0.22 -25.83 10.08
N ALA A 73 -1.40 -25.20 10.18
CA ALA A 73 -2.53 -25.74 10.95
C ALA A 73 -3.04 -27.07 10.39
N ASP A 74 -3.22 -27.19 9.07
CA ASP A 74 -3.65 -28.42 8.40
C ASP A 74 -2.62 -29.54 8.58
N ILE A 75 -1.32 -29.26 8.43
CA ILE A 75 -0.25 -30.23 8.70
C ILE A 75 -0.23 -30.63 10.18
N LEU A 76 -0.47 -29.69 11.11
CA LEU A 76 -0.57 -30.02 12.53
C LEU A 76 -1.80 -30.89 12.82
N SER A 77 -2.96 -30.57 12.24
CA SER A 77 -4.18 -31.36 12.40
C SER A 77 -4.02 -32.78 11.82
N ASP A 78 -3.47 -32.91 10.61
CA ASP A 78 -3.21 -34.21 9.98
C ASP A 78 -2.11 -34.99 10.72
N GLY A 79 -1.07 -34.33 11.24
CA GLY A 79 0.03 -34.95 11.99
C GLY A 79 -0.34 -35.33 13.43
N VAL A 80 -1.22 -34.57 14.09
CA VAL A 80 -1.67 -34.83 15.47
C VAL A 80 -2.73 -35.93 15.52
N ILE A 81 -3.63 -36.02 14.53
CA ILE A 81 -4.69 -37.03 14.53
C ILE A 81 -4.12 -38.46 14.37
N VAL A 82 -3.00 -38.64 13.68
CA VAL A 82 -2.35 -39.96 13.56
C VAL A 82 -1.67 -40.41 14.86
N GLY A 83 -1.24 -39.47 15.71
CA GLY A 83 -0.59 -39.77 17.00
C GLY A 83 -1.53 -40.03 18.18
N VAL A 84 -2.80 -39.60 18.10
CA VAL A 84 -3.76 -39.68 19.22
C VAL A 84 -4.77 -40.84 19.07
N GLY A 85 -4.71 -41.63 17.99
CA GLY A 85 -5.47 -42.89 17.88
C GLY A 85 -6.99 -42.73 17.89
N LEU A 86 -7.52 -41.61 17.38
CA LEU A 86 -8.96 -41.29 17.42
C LEU A 86 -9.76 -41.66 16.16
N ILE A 87 -9.23 -42.51 15.27
CA ILE A 87 -10.04 -43.09 14.19
C ILE A 87 -10.49 -44.50 14.58
N GLN A 88 -11.71 -44.61 15.10
CA GLN A 88 -12.47 -45.85 15.04
C GLN A 88 -12.95 -46.01 13.59
N ARG A 89 -12.24 -46.81 12.79
CA ARG A 89 -12.69 -47.21 11.46
C ARG A 89 -13.80 -48.25 11.64
N GLY A 90 -14.99 -47.74 12.00
CA GLY A 90 -16.22 -48.49 12.19
C GLY A 90 -16.69 -49.11 10.88
N GLN A 91 -17.17 -50.33 11.00
CA GLN A 91 -17.73 -51.18 9.96
C GLN A 91 -18.97 -50.52 9.35
N ASP A 92 -19.00 -50.36 8.03
CA ASP A 92 -20.26 -50.30 7.28
C ASP A 92 -20.46 -51.65 6.59
N GLN A 93 -21.24 -52.52 7.25
CA GLN A 93 -22.03 -53.50 6.53
C GLN A 93 -23.23 -52.76 5.94
N SER A 94 -23.27 -52.65 4.62
CA SER A 94 -24.53 -52.45 3.90
C SER A 94 -24.80 -53.70 3.07
N LYS A 95 -26.06 -54.09 3.13
CA LYS A 95 -26.74 -55.28 2.61
C LYS A 95 -26.40 -55.65 1.16
#